data_AF-A0A3R7E1N0-F1
#
_entry.id   AF-A0A3R7E1N0-F1
#
_cell.length_a   1.000
_cell.length_b   1.000
_cell.length_c   1.000
_cell.angle_alpha   90.00
_cell.angle_beta   90.00
_cell.angle_gamma   90.00
#
_symmetry.space_group_name_H-M   'P 1'
#
loop_
_entity.id
_entity.type
_entity.pdbx_description
1 polymer ?
#
loop_
_entity_poly.entity_id
_entity_poly.type
_entity_poly.pdbx_seq_one_letter_code
_entity_poly.pdbx_strand_id
1 'polypeptide(L)'
;MLLFVMRGNWCSMDDGSLRVDHRLRTHGGGSSSSSSRGIIMCLHNGMVPMALSLVQELRTLGNTDAIHMYHCGADEMTPLSRTTILAVDPSVQFIDVCTDMVGSGKLREDQVPSFRSYWLKPLALIHTSLDHVMLMDTDVMVFHDPALLWDVQGYKDTGTLFFRDREILIQMFLTDIIEFPDHSKNHLAAILDMEGRREKLLSNLPTHVSAQRRRSKALVRAHDADNLWNDICLFNRGSEPIREQDAAAMRRKINSAVDIAIELEAAKKESKIITTTPAMGL
;
A
#
# COMPACT_ATOMS: atom_id res chain seq x y z
N MET A 1 -9.75 -1.34 -3.28
CA MET A 1 -8.66 -1.74 -2.35
C MET A 1 -7.85 -2.81 -3.05
N LEU A 2 -6.59 -2.55 -3.42
CA LEU A 2 -5.82 -3.45 -4.28
C LEU A 2 -4.82 -4.29 -3.48
N LEU A 3 -4.89 -5.60 -3.66
CA LEU A 3 -3.86 -6.57 -3.28
C LEU A 3 -3.71 -7.54 -4.44
N PHE A 4 -2.49 -7.89 -4.84
CA PHE A 4 -2.23 -9.07 -5.67
C PHE A 4 -0.83 -9.61 -5.42
N VAL A 5 -0.61 -10.86 -5.82
CA VAL A 5 0.67 -11.56 -5.66
C VAL A 5 1.16 -11.97 -7.04
N MET A 6 2.41 -11.68 -7.37
CA MET A 6 3.03 -12.05 -8.65
C MET A 6 4.44 -12.58 -8.44
N ARG A 7 4.83 -13.50 -9.32
CA ARG A 7 6.19 -13.93 -9.56
C ARG A 7 6.58 -13.35 -10.90
N GLY A 8 7.73 -12.71 -10.97
CA GLY A 8 8.23 -12.20 -12.24
C GLY A 8 9.73 -12.04 -12.22
N ASN A 9 10.32 -12.18 -13.41
CA ASN A 9 11.70 -11.82 -13.65
C ASN A 9 11.68 -10.37 -14.16
N TRP A 10 11.47 -9.41 -13.25
CA TRP A 10 11.18 -8.01 -13.58
C TRP A 10 12.40 -7.23 -14.13
N CYS A 11 13.54 -7.91 -14.25
CA CYS A 11 14.71 -7.46 -15.00
C CYS A 11 14.81 -8.20 -16.35
N SER A 12 13.98 -7.82 -17.33
CA SER A 12 14.30 -8.00 -18.75
C SER A 12 13.76 -6.80 -19.54
N MET A 13 14.43 -5.67 -19.38
CA MET A 13 14.65 -4.75 -20.48
C MET A 13 16.13 -4.94 -20.83
N ASP A 14 16.37 -5.74 -21.87
CA ASP A 14 17.56 -6.54 -22.23
C ASP A 14 18.93 -5.86 -22.18
N ASP A 15 19.99 -6.66 -21.91
CA ASP A 15 21.45 -6.52 -22.19
C ASP A 15 22.14 -5.15 -22.09
N GLY A 16 21.44 -4.11 -21.65
CA GLY A 16 21.97 -2.83 -21.22
C GLY A 16 22.10 -2.90 -19.71
N SER A 17 23.34 -3.02 -19.25
CA SER A 17 23.72 -3.10 -17.84
C SER A 17 22.93 -2.14 -16.93
N LEU A 18 21.90 -2.67 -16.26
CA LEU A 18 21.36 -2.14 -15.02
C LEU A 18 22.39 -2.41 -13.92
N ARG A 19 23.52 -1.71 -13.99
CA ARG A 19 24.39 -1.48 -12.83
C ARG A 19 23.98 -0.16 -12.21
N VAL A 20 22.86 -0.18 -11.51
CA VAL A 20 22.65 0.79 -10.42
C VAL A 20 23.44 0.22 -9.25
N ASP A 21 24.63 0.78 -9.03
CA ASP A 21 25.48 0.48 -7.88
C ASP A 21 24.78 0.96 -6.60
N HIS A 22 23.84 0.15 -6.11
CA HIS A 22 23.42 0.16 -4.71
C HIS A 22 24.05 -1.03 -3.96
N ARG A 23 25.30 -1.38 -4.33
CA ARG A 23 26.12 -2.34 -3.58
C ARG A 23 26.80 -1.65 -2.40
N LEU A 24 26.10 -1.68 -1.27
CA LEU A 24 26.75 -1.94 0.02
C LEU A 24 26.14 -3.23 0.59
N ARG A 25 26.51 -4.35 -0.03
CA ARG A 25 26.48 -5.68 0.61
C ARG A 25 27.92 -6.10 0.89
N THR A 26 28.45 -5.70 2.03
CA THR A 26 29.60 -6.37 2.65
C THR A 26 29.06 -7.61 3.39
N HIS A 27 29.10 -8.76 2.73
CA HIS A 27 29.70 -10.01 3.25
C HIS A 27 29.32 -11.24 2.41
N GLY A 28 30.37 -11.99 2.03
CA GLY A 28 30.37 -13.46 2.10
C GLY A 28 29.82 -14.19 0.87
N GLY A 29 30.69 -14.91 0.17
CA GLY A 29 30.35 -15.65 -1.04
C GLY A 29 29.53 -16.93 -0.80
N GLY A 30 28.88 -17.36 -1.88
CA GLY A 30 28.41 -18.74 -2.11
C GLY A 30 27.13 -19.15 -1.38
N SER A 31 25.98 -19.01 -2.05
CA SER A 31 24.77 -19.76 -1.70
C SER A 31 23.76 -19.61 -2.85
N SER A 32 23.06 -20.70 -3.20
CA SER A 32 21.93 -20.74 -4.13
C SER A 32 21.09 -19.46 -4.04
N SER A 33 20.75 -18.84 -5.17
CA SER A 33 19.91 -17.64 -5.21
C SER A 33 18.58 -17.90 -4.49
N SER A 34 18.51 -17.56 -3.21
CA SER A 34 17.27 -17.60 -2.46
C SER A 34 16.37 -16.58 -3.13
N SER A 35 15.27 -17.05 -3.72
CA SER A 35 14.38 -16.17 -4.45
C SER A 35 13.87 -15.07 -3.52
N SER A 36 14.05 -13.80 -3.92
CA SER A 36 13.72 -12.67 -3.07
C SER A 36 12.21 -12.43 -3.10
N ARG A 37 11.57 -12.36 -1.93
CA ARG A 37 10.13 -12.06 -1.83
C ARG A 37 9.86 -10.89 -0.90
N GLY A 38 8.81 -10.13 -1.21
CA GLY A 38 8.45 -8.96 -0.41
C GLY A 38 7.11 -8.35 -0.77
N ILE A 39 6.72 -7.39 0.07
CA ILE A 39 5.54 -6.56 -0.08
C ILE A 39 5.98 -5.22 -0.67
N ILE A 40 5.31 -4.79 -1.74
CA ILE A 40 5.46 -3.44 -2.29
C ILE A 40 4.26 -2.61 -1.87
N MET A 41 4.53 -1.42 -1.34
CA MET A 41 3.52 -0.39 -1.10
C MET A 41 3.91 0.89 -1.85
N CYS A 42 2.95 1.52 -2.51
CA CYS A 42 3.15 2.82 -3.15
C CYS A 42 2.58 3.93 -2.25
N LEU A 43 3.33 5.00 -2.03
CA LEU A 43 2.98 6.01 -1.03
C LEU A 43 3.46 7.42 -1.39
N HIS A 44 2.73 8.37 -0.83
CA HIS A 44 3.10 9.77 -0.69
C HIS A 44 2.89 10.19 0.79
N ASN A 45 3.34 11.38 1.18
CA ASN A 45 3.28 11.87 2.57
C ASN A 45 1.91 11.73 3.26
N GLY A 46 0.81 11.86 2.51
CA GLY A 46 -0.55 11.77 3.06
C GLY A 46 -0.98 10.35 3.47
N MET A 47 -0.31 9.33 2.95
CA MET A 47 -0.64 7.92 3.22
C MET A 47 0.17 7.32 4.38
N VAL A 48 1.14 8.06 4.93
CA VAL A 48 2.05 7.59 5.99
C VAL A 48 1.30 7.01 7.20
N PRO A 49 0.24 7.64 7.73
CA PRO A 49 -0.45 7.07 8.89
C PRO A 49 -1.08 5.71 8.61
N MET A 50 -1.66 5.53 7.42
CA MET A 50 -2.22 4.24 7.00
C MET A 50 -1.15 3.19 6.72
N ALA A 51 -0.06 3.59 6.04
CA ALA A 51 1.08 2.72 5.73
C ALA A 51 1.74 2.20 7.02
N LEU A 52 2.01 3.09 7.97
CA LEU A 52 2.66 2.72 9.22
C LEU A 52 1.76 1.82 10.10
N SER A 53 0.47 2.13 10.18
CA SER A 53 -0.51 1.26 10.84
C SER A 53 -0.56 -0.13 10.19
N LEU A 54 -0.48 -0.23 8.86
CA LEU A 54 -0.39 -1.51 8.15
C LEU A 54 0.90 -2.27 8.46
N VAL A 55 2.05 -1.60 8.47
CA VAL A 55 3.33 -2.21 8.82
C VAL A 55 3.28 -2.80 10.23
N GLN A 56 2.77 -2.06 11.21
CA GLN A 56 2.58 -2.56 12.58
C GLN A 56 1.68 -3.79 12.62
N GLU A 57 0.58 -3.78 11.87
CA GLU A 57 -0.34 -4.92 11.81
C GLU A 57 0.32 -6.16 11.19
N LEU A 58 1.05 -6.00 10.08
CA LEU A 58 1.81 -7.07 9.43
C LEU A 58 2.82 -7.71 10.39
N ARG A 59 3.59 -6.89 11.11
CA ARG A 59 4.58 -7.39 12.09
C ARG A 59 3.92 -8.05 13.29
N THR A 60 2.79 -7.52 13.77
CA THR A 60 2.01 -8.13 14.85
C THR A 60 1.49 -9.51 14.46
N LEU A 61 1.16 -9.71 13.17
CA LEU A 61 0.73 -11.00 12.63
C LEU A 61 1.89 -11.97 12.38
N GLY A 62 3.14 -11.57 12.61
CA GLY A 62 4.33 -12.39 12.42
C GLY A 62 4.92 -12.34 11.01
N ASN A 63 4.44 -11.45 10.13
CA ASN A 63 4.99 -11.33 8.79
C ASN A 63 6.44 -10.81 8.85
N THR A 64 7.36 -11.53 8.22
CA THR A 64 8.79 -11.17 8.15
C THR A 64 9.24 -10.83 6.72
N ASP A 65 8.30 -10.67 5.78
CA ASP A 65 8.65 -10.36 4.40
C ASP A 65 9.25 -8.95 4.31
N ALA A 66 10.16 -8.75 3.35
CA ALA A 66 10.72 -7.44 3.06
C ALA A 66 9.60 -6.47 2.66
N ILE A 67 9.66 -5.22 3.13
CA ILE A 67 8.69 -4.17 2.75
C ILE A 67 9.42 -3.09 1.98
N HIS A 68 9.06 -2.94 0.71
CA HIS A 68 9.57 -1.88 -0.16
C HIS A 68 8.49 -0.82 -0.38
N MET A 69 8.82 0.41 -0.03
CA MET A 69 7.95 1.56 -0.09
C MET A 69 8.36 2.48 -1.26
N TYR A 70 7.58 2.40 -2.33
CA TYR A 70 7.82 3.14 -3.56
C TYR A 70 7.18 4.53 -3.52
N HIS A 71 7.93 5.52 -3.98
CA HIS A 71 7.47 6.89 -4.24
C HIS A 71 8.16 7.45 -5.50
N CYS A 72 7.75 8.63 -5.93
CA CYS A 72 8.06 9.27 -7.19
C CYS A 72 8.54 10.72 -7.01
N GLY A 73 9.86 10.88 -6.96
CA GLY A 73 10.56 12.14 -6.83
C GLY A 73 10.92 12.49 -5.39
N ALA A 74 12.00 13.27 -5.27
CA ALA A 74 12.65 13.56 -3.99
C ALA A 74 11.78 14.32 -2.99
N ASP A 75 10.80 15.09 -3.46
CA ASP A 75 9.88 15.91 -2.66
C ASP A 75 8.57 15.18 -2.27
N GLU A 76 8.29 13.99 -2.82
CA GLU A 76 7.02 13.30 -2.53
C GLU A 76 6.95 12.74 -1.10
N MET A 77 8.12 12.45 -0.51
CA MET A 77 8.26 11.91 0.84
C MET A 77 9.21 12.76 1.67
N THR A 78 8.70 13.37 2.75
CA THR A 78 9.54 14.18 3.65
C THR A 78 10.48 13.32 4.49
N PRO A 79 11.59 13.88 4.99
CA PRO A 79 12.45 13.20 5.95
C PRO A 79 11.69 12.73 7.19
N LEU A 80 10.82 13.57 7.76
CA LEU A 80 9.99 13.22 8.91
C LEU A 80 9.12 11.98 8.66
N SER A 81 8.46 11.92 7.49
CA SER A 81 7.64 10.77 7.11
C SER A 81 8.45 9.48 7.03
N ARG A 82 9.64 9.53 6.42
CA ARG A 82 10.52 8.36 6.29
C ARG A 82 11.05 7.90 7.65
N THR A 83 11.54 8.83 8.47
CA THR A 83 12.09 8.52 9.80
C THR A 83 11.02 7.98 10.74
N THR A 84 9.78 8.46 10.65
CA THR A 84 8.65 7.96 11.45
C THR A 84 8.37 6.48 11.17
N ILE A 85 8.40 6.08 9.90
CA ILE A 85 8.21 4.67 9.51
C ILE A 85 9.41 3.82 9.96
N LEU A 86 10.63 4.30 9.72
CA LEU A 86 11.86 3.57 10.08
C LEU A 86 12.05 3.41 11.59
N ALA A 87 11.49 4.32 12.39
CA ALA A 87 11.50 4.20 13.84
C ALA A 87 10.69 2.99 14.35
N VAL A 88 9.67 2.57 13.59
CA VAL A 88 8.84 1.40 13.91
C VAL A 88 9.38 0.13 13.26
N ASP A 89 9.75 0.22 11.98
CA ASP A 89 10.36 -0.90 11.27
C ASP A 89 11.59 -0.43 10.48
N PRO A 90 12.80 -0.60 11.05
CA PRO A 90 14.04 -0.18 10.39
C PRO A 90 14.41 -1.06 9.19
N SER A 91 13.70 -2.17 8.96
CA SER A 91 13.93 -3.03 7.80
C SER A 91 13.21 -2.55 6.53
N VAL A 92 12.28 -1.60 6.66
CA VAL A 92 11.58 -0.99 5.52
C VAL A 92 12.56 -0.24 4.62
N GLN A 93 12.41 -0.41 3.30
CA GLN A 93 13.22 0.31 2.31
C GLN A 93 12.36 1.30 1.53
N PHE A 94 12.85 2.53 1.37
CA PHE A 94 12.22 3.53 0.51
C PHE A 94 12.91 3.55 -0.85
N ILE A 95 12.12 3.58 -1.92
CA ILE A 95 12.62 3.55 -3.30
C ILE A 95 12.00 4.72 -4.08
N ASP A 96 12.86 5.62 -4.56
CA ASP A 96 12.48 6.72 -5.46
C ASP A 96 12.53 6.25 -6.91
N VAL A 97 11.47 5.57 -7.34
CA VAL A 97 11.48 4.93 -8.66
C VAL A 97 11.53 5.96 -9.79
N CYS A 98 10.98 7.16 -9.59
CA CYS A 98 10.99 8.16 -10.66
C CYS A 98 12.40 8.73 -10.85
N THR A 99 13.14 8.99 -9.76
CA THR A 99 14.54 9.39 -9.89
C THR A 99 15.39 8.31 -10.55
N ASP A 100 15.21 7.04 -10.17
CA ASP A 100 15.95 5.92 -10.78
C ASP A 100 15.60 5.74 -12.28
N MET A 101 14.33 5.86 -12.64
CA MET A 101 13.86 5.69 -14.02
C MET A 101 14.24 6.88 -14.91
N VAL A 102 14.30 8.10 -14.37
CA VAL A 102 14.84 9.27 -15.07
C VAL A 102 16.35 9.13 -15.24
N GLY A 103 17.07 8.78 -14.18
CA GLY A 103 18.53 8.59 -14.22
C GLY A 103 18.98 7.50 -15.19
N SER A 104 18.14 6.49 -15.43
CA SER A 104 18.38 5.44 -16.42
C SER A 104 17.85 5.75 -17.84
N GLY A 105 17.25 6.92 -18.05
CA GLY A 105 16.71 7.34 -19.35
C GLY A 105 15.43 6.61 -19.79
N LYS A 106 14.79 5.86 -18.88
CA LYS A 106 13.55 5.09 -19.14
C LYS A 106 12.28 5.88 -18.88
N LEU A 107 12.40 7.00 -18.17
CA LEU A 107 11.33 7.95 -17.90
C LEU A 107 11.85 9.36 -18.20
N ARG A 108 11.05 10.20 -18.85
CA ARG A 108 11.41 11.62 -19.03
C ARG A 108 10.94 12.44 -17.83
N GLU A 109 11.66 13.53 -17.51
CA GLU A 109 11.29 14.41 -16.39
C GLU A 109 9.87 14.96 -16.50
N ASP A 110 9.41 15.31 -17.70
CA ASP A 110 8.04 15.82 -17.94
C ASP A 110 6.94 14.79 -17.63
N GLN A 111 7.28 13.50 -17.55
CA GLN A 111 6.36 12.42 -17.26
C GLN A 111 6.24 12.11 -15.76
N VAL A 112 7.19 12.53 -14.94
CA VAL A 112 7.23 12.26 -13.49
C VAL A 112 5.92 12.61 -12.78
N PRO A 113 5.28 13.78 -13.02
CA PRO A 113 4.02 14.12 -12.35
C PRO A 113 2.89 13.11 -12.59
N SER A 114 2.85 12.46 -13.76
CA SER A 114 1.83 11.45 -14.08
C SER A 114 1.95 10.19 -13.22
N PHE A 115 3.14 9.90 -12.71
CA PHE A 115 3.42 8.75 -11.84
C PHE A 115 3.18 9.04 -10.35
N ARG A 116 2.90 10.30 -9.95
CA ARG A 116 2.36 10.64 -8.62
C ARG A 116 0.87 10.34 -8.53
N SER A 117 0.51 9.11 -8.90
CA SER A 117 -0.86 8.65 -9.05
C SER A 117 -0.93 7.13 -8.93
N TYR A 118 -2.09 6.54 -9.26
CA TYR A 118 -2.24 5.09 -9.37
C TYR A 118 -1.19 4.45 -10.30
N TRP A 119 -0.66 5.17 -11.29
CA TRP A 119 0.38 4.69 -12.21
C TRP A 119 1.72 4.36 -11.53
N LEU A 120 1.95 4.79 -10.29
CA LEU A 120 3.12 4.40 -9.52
C LEU A 120 3.20 2.88 -9.32
N LYS A 121 2.05 2.22 -9.17
CA LYS A 121 1.92 0.77 -8.92
C LYS A 121 2.55 -0.09 -10.03
N PRO A 122 2.15 0.04 -11.31
CA PRO A 122 2.81 -0.69 -12.38
C PRO A 122 4.27 -0.29 -12.56
N LEU A 123 4.64 0.98 -12.33
CA LEU A 123 6.03 1.41 -12.40
C LEU A 123 6.90 0.70 -11.34
N ALA A 124 6.40 0.59 -10.11
CA ALA A 124 7.07 -0.12 -9.02
C ALA A 124 7.30 -1.60 -9.34
N LEU A 125 6.34 -2.26 -9.99
CA LEU A 125 6.47 -3.65 -10.41
C LEU A 125 7.51 -3.85 -11.51
N ILE A 126 7.58 -2.93 -12.47
CA ILE A 126 8.60 -2.97 -13.53
C ILE A 126 9.99 -2.73 -12.95
N HIS A 127 10.10 -1.88 -11.94
CA HIS A 127 11.38 -1.47 -11.36
C HIS A 127 11.96 -2.48 -10.36
N THR A 128 11.11 -3.22 -9.64
CA THR A 128 11.53 -3.99 -8.47
C THR A 128 12.57 -5.09 -8.74
N SER A 129 13.45 -5.28 -7.76
CA SER A 129 14.44 -6.36 -7.71
C SER A 129 13.94 -7.62 -6.96
N LEU A 130 12.68 -7.62 -6.53
CA LEU A 130 12.03 -8.76 -5.89
C LEU A 130 11.54 -9.75 -6.96
N ASP A 131 11.86 -11.02 -6.80
CA ASP A 131 11.36 -12.10 -7.68
C ASP A 131 9.88 -12.39 -7.45
N HIS A 132 9.45 -12.31 -6.19
CA HIS A 132 8.08 -12.55 -5.73
C HIS A 132 7.55 -11.32 -5.01
N VAL A 133 6.48 -10.72 -5.56
CA VAL A 133 5.93 -9.45 -5.09
C VAL A 133 4.50 -9.61 -4.65
N MET A 134 4.18 -9.06 -3.50
CA MET A 134 2.82 -8.77 -3.08
C MET A 134 2.62 -7.26 -3.17
N LEU A 135 1.93 -6.78 -4.21
CA LEU A 135 1.59 -5.36 -4.29
C LEU A 135 0.37 -5.11 -3.41
N MET A 136 0.52 -4.25 -2.41
CA MET A 136 -0.48 -4.00 -1.38
C MET A 136 -0.73 -2.49 -1.22
N ASP A 137 -1.98 -2.09 -1.31
CA ASP A 137 -2.38 -0.73 -0.92
C ASP A 137 -2.23 -0.51 0.59
N THR A 138 -1.93 0.73 0.98
CA THR A 138 -1.74 1.10 2.40
C THR A 138 -3.05 1.06 3.20
N ASP A 139 -4.19 1.13 2.52
CA ASP A 139 -5.54 1.03 3.09
C ASP A 139 -6.06 -0.42 3.19
N VAL A 140 -5.23 -1.43 2.90
CA VAL A 140 -5.58 -2.83 3.07
C VAL A 140 -5.74 -3.19 4.55
N MET A 141 -6.79 -3.96 4.85
CA MET A 141 -7.03 -4.59 6.16
C MET A 141 -6.60 -6.07 6.08
N VAL A 142 -5.70 -6.49 6.97
CA VAL A 142 -5.23 -7.89 7.03
C VAL A 142 -5.69 -8.55 8.34
N PHE A 143 -6.31 -9.72 8.24
CA PHE A 143 -6.83 -10.45 9.41
C PHE A 143 -5.99 -11.68 9.79
N HIS A 144 -5.05 -12.05 8.92
CA HIS A 144 -4.10 -13.15 9.07
C HIS A 144 -2.81 -12.76 8.36
N ASP A 145 -1.68 -13.39 8.72
CA ASP A 145 -0.41 -13.16 8.04
C ASP A 145 -0.57 -13.42 6.53
N PRO A 146 -0.37 -12.40 5.67
CA PRO A 146 -0.50 -12.56 4.24
C PRO A 146 0.59 -13.47 3.65
N ALA A 147 1.65 -13.83 4.39
CA ALA A 147 2.64 -14.80 3.93
C ALA A 147 2.02 -16.16 3.53
N LEU A 148 0.84 -16.49 4.07
CA LEU A 148 0.07 -17.66 3.66
C LEU A 148 -0.27 -17.67 2.15
N LEU A 149 -0.34 -16.50 1.51
CA LEU A 149 -0.65 -16.37 0.08
C LEU A 149 0.47 -16.90 -0.82
N TRP A 150 1.72 -16.91 -0.34
CA TRP A 150 2.85 -17.51 -1.07
C TRP A 150 2.68 -19.02 -1.26
N ASP A 151 1.92 -19.67 -0.38
CA ASP A 151 1.78 -21.11 -0.35
C ASP A 151 0.53 -21.64 -1.04
N VAL A 152 -0.36 -20.73 -1.49
CA VAL A 152 -1.59 -21.09 -2.20
C VAL A 152 -1.25 -21.77 -3.53
N GLN A 153 -1.88 -22.91 -3.81
CA GLN A 153 -1.60 -23.71 -4.99
C GLN A 153 -1.75 -22.91 -6.30
N GLY A 154 -2.78 -22.06 -6.40
CA GLY A 154 -2.98 -21.20 -7.56
C GLY A 154 -1.78 -20.28 -7.85
N TYR A 155 -1.13 -19.75 -6.81
CA TYR A 155 0.09 -18.96 -6.97
C TYR A 155 1.29 -19.82 -7.37
N LYS A 156 1.44 -21.00 -6.76
CA LYS A 156 2.52 -21.95 -7.10
C LYS A 156 2.44 -22.42 -8.55
N ASP A 157 1.22 -22.64 -9.05
CA ASP A 157 0.96 -23.15 -10.39
C ASP A 157 1.18 -22.08 -11.47
N THR A 158 0.74 -20.85 -11.25
CA THR A 158 0.74 -19.81 -12.30
C THR A 158 1.71 -18.67 -12.06
N GLY A 159 2.31 -18.61 -10.87
CA GLY A 159 3.11 -17.47 -10.43
C GLY A 159 2.26 -16.22 -10.15
N THR A 160 0.93 -16.26 -10.22
CA THR A 160 0.10 -15.07 -10.00
C THR A 160 -1.16 -15.36 -9.21
N LEU A 161 -1.56 -14.41 -8.39
CA LEU A 161 -2.77 -14.44 -7.59
C LEU A 161 -3.41 -13.06 -7.64
N PHE A 162 -4.50 -12.93 -8.39
CA PHE A 162 -5.26 -11.68 -8.48
C PHE A 162 -6.50 -11.73 -7.59
N PHE A 163 -6.78 -10.62 -6.95
CA PHE A 163 -8.00 -10.38 -6.21
C PHE A 163 -8.87 -9.44 -7.04
N ARG A 164 -10.15 -9.77 -7.19
CA ARG A 164 -11.10 -8.82 -7.75
C ARG A 164 -11.37 -7.74 -6.72
N ASP A 165 -11.38 -6.48 -7.15
CA ASP A 165 -11.89 -5.41 -6.31
C ASP A 165 -13.38 -5.66 -6.09
N ARG A 166 -13.90 -5.26 -4.93
CA ARG A 166 -15.32 -5.43 -4.64
C ARG A 166 -16.09 -4.45 -5.51
N GLU A 167 -17.09 -4.91 -6.25
CA GLU A 167 -18.03 -4.03 -6.93
C GLU A 167 -18.91 -3.33 -5.89
N ILE A 168 -18.40 -2.23 -5.35
CA ILE A 168 -19.26 -1.25 -4.72
C ILE A 168 -20.07 -0.59 -5.83
N LEU A 169 -21.41 -0.57 -5.68
CA LEU A 169 -22.29 0.26 -6.49
C LEU A 169 -22.03 1.73 -6.11
N ILE A 170 -20.88 2.21 -6.55
CA ILE A 170 -20.48 3.60 -6.55
C ILE A 170 -20.23 3.99 -7.99
N GLN A 171 -20.47 5.26 -8.23
CA GLN A 171 -20.51 5.88 -9.53
C GLN A 171 -19.11 6.25 -10.00
N MET A 172 -18.29 5.23 -10.34
CA MET A 172 -16.96 5.41 -10.91
C MET A 172 -16.57 4.26 -11.84
N PHE A 173 -16.14 4.62 -13.06
CA PHE A 173 -15.39 3.84 -14.05
C PHE A 173 -15.76 2.34 -14.20
N LEU A 174 -16.49 2.04 -15.30
CA LEU A 174 -17.05 0.76 -15.78
C LEU A 174 -18.51 0.44 -15.38
N THR A 175 -19.20 1.31 -14.64
CA THR A 175 -20.67 1.27 -14.50
C THR A 175 -21.27 2.65 -14.81
N ASP A 176 -22.24 2.74 -15.72
CA ASP A 176 -22.88 3.97 -16.20
C ASP A 176 -23.65 4.78 -15.11
N ILE A 177 -23.65 6.14 -15.20
CA ILE A 177 -24.89 6.95 -15.06
C ILE A 177 -25.36 7.58 -13.73
N ILE A 178 -24.55 8.24 -12.89
CA ILE A 178 -24.93 9.24 -11.85
C ILE A 178 -23.74 10.20 -11.56
N GLU A 179 -24.08 11.46 -11.34
CA GLU A 179 -23.20 12.60 -11.08
C GLU A 179 -22.26 12.44 -9.87
N PHE A 180 -21.02 12.93 -10.04
CA PHE A 180 -20.01 13.00 -8.99
C PHE A 180 -20.52 13.74 -7.74
N PRO A 181 -20.19 13.28 -6.52
CA PRO A 181 -20.37 14.12 -5.35
C PRO A 181 -19.45 15.34 -5.48
N ASP A 182 -20.08 16.50 -5.42
CA ASP A 182 -19.47 17.82 -5.46
C ASP A 182 -18.21 17.93 -4.58
N HIS A 183 -17.04 18.00 -5.22
CA HIS A 183 -15.74 18.27 -4.58
C HIS A 183 -15.68 19.67 -3.93
N SER A 184 -16.70 20.53 -4.11
CA SER A 184 -16.82 21.82 -3.42
C SER A 184 -17.20 21.70 -1.95
N LYS A 185 -17.70 20.54 -1.50
CA LYS A 185 -17.88 20.29 -0.07
C LYS A 185 -16.51 20.07 0.57
N ASN A 186 -16.01 21.10 1.22
CA ASN A 186 -14.78 21.09 2.02
C ASN A 186 -14.76 19.95 3.05
N HIS A 187 -14.34 18.76 2.63
CA HIS A 187 -13.97 17.65 3.51
C HIS A 187 -12.76 17.95 4.40
N LEU A 188 -12.09 19.09 4.14
CA LEU A 188 -11.01 19.64 4.96
C LEU A 188 -11.42 19.81 6.43
N ALA A 189 -12.68 20.16 6.74
CA ALA A 189 -13.13 20.29 8.13
C ALA A 189 -13.10 18.95 8.90
N ALA A 190 -13.39 17.83 8.24
CA ALA A 190 -13.30 16.49 8.83
C ALA A 190 -11.87 15.95 8.90
N ILE A 191 -10.92 16.56 8.18
CA ILE A 191 -9.48 16.32 8.33
C ILE A 191 -8.94 17.14 9.51
N LEU A 192 -9.54 18.30 9.83
CA LEU A 192 -9.17 19.10 10.99
C LEU A 192 -9.62 18.45 12.32
N ASP A 193 -10.77 17.77 12.31
CA ASP A 193 -11.28 17.00 13.46
C ASP A 193 -10.95 15.50 13.33
N MET A 194 -9.71 15.15 13.65
CA MET A 194 -9.21 13.77 13.57
C MET A 194 -9.95 12.82 14.53
N GLU A 195 -10.35 13.30 15.71
CA GLU A 195 -11.08 12.49 16.70
C GLU A 195 -12.52 12.23 16.24
N GLY A 196 -13.25 13.24 15.77
CA GLY A 196 -14.58 13.03 15.18
C GLY A 196 -14.51 12.12 13.93
N ARG A 197 -13.42 12.19 13.15
CA ARG A 197 -13.19 11.26 12.05
C ARG A 197 -12.99 9.82 12.53
N ARG A 198 -12.23 9.60 13.61
CA ARG A 198 -12.05 8.29 14.25
C ARG A 198 -13.39 7.72 14.69
N GLU A 199 -14.17 8.47 15.45
CA GLU A 199 -15.49 8.03 15.93
C GLU A 199 -16.41 7.62 14.76
N LYS A 200 -16.41 8.43 13.70
CA LYS A 200 -17.17 8.11 12.47
C LYS A 200 -16.66 6.85 11.78
N LEU A 201 -15.35 6.60 11.73
CA LEU A 201 -14.81 5.38 11.15
C LEU A 201 -15.20 4.14 11.97
N LEU A 202 -15.08 4.24 13.29
CA LEU A 202 -15.40 3.16 14.22
C LEU A 202 -16.90 2.82 14.23
N SER A 203 -17.78 3.82 14.07
CA SER A 203 -19.23 3.60 14.00
C SER A 203 -19.67 2.97 12.67
N ASN A 204 -18.88 3.14 11.60
CA ASN A 204 -19.13 2.56 10.28
C ASN A 204 -18.47 1.18 10.08
N LEU A 205 -17.90 0.58 11.14
CA LEU A 205 -17.35 -0.77 11.03
C LEU A 205 -18.44 -1.77 10.65
N PRO A 206 -18.17 -2.68 9.69
CA PRO A 206 -19.14 -3.67 9.30
C PRO A 206 -19.42 -4.63 10.46
N THR A 207 -20.70 -4.85 10.75
CA THR A 207 -21.15 -5.82 11.77
C THR A 207 -21.33 -7.21 11.19
N HIS A 208 -21.53 -7.31 9.87
CA HIS A 208 -21.78 -8.56 9.17
C HIS A 208 -20.96 -8.65 7.88
N VAL A 209 -20.67 -9.88 7.46
CA VAL A 209 -20.01 -10.27 6.22
C VAL A 209 -20.93 -11.20 5.42
N SER A 210 -20.67 -11.37 4.12
CA SER A 210 -21.45 -12.26 3.25
C SER A 210 -21.40 -13.72 3.74
N ALA A 211 -22.54 -14.43 3.74
CA ALA A 211 -22.62 -15.88 4.05
C ALA A 211 -21.77 -16.76 3.12
N GLN A 212 -21.26 -16.21 2.02
CA GLN A 212 -20.21 -16.86 1.26
C GLN A 212 -18.85 -16.45 1.82
N ARG A 213 -18.33 -17.31 2.70
CA ARG A 213 -16.88 -17.55 2.81
C ARG A 213 -16.29 -18.19 1.55
N ARG A 214 -17.10 -18.41 0.50
CA ARG A 214 -16.62 -18.66 -0.86
C ARG A 214 -16.19 -17.32 -1.45
N ARG A 215 -14.94 -16.91 -1.20
CA ARG A 215 -14.31 -15.94 -2.10
C ARG A 215 -14.42 -16.51 -3.52
N SER A 216 -14.75 -15.67 -4.49
CA SER A 216 -14.49 -15.95 -5.90
C SER A 216 -13.11 -16.56 -6.00
N LYS A 217 -12.98 -17.67 -6.76
CA LYS A 217 -11.69 -18.35 -6.92
C LYS A 217 -10.65 -17.29 -7.23
N ALA A 218 -9.58 -17.25 -6.45
CA ALA A 218 -8.51 -16.31 -6.70
C ALA A 218 -8.06 -16.48 -8.15
N LEU A 219 -8.02 -15.37 -8.86
CA LEU A 219 -7.84 -15.38 -10.30
C LEU A 219 -6.38 -15.76 -10.58
N VAL A 220 -6.22 -16.86 -11.31
CA VAL A 220 -4.91 -17.36 -11.75
C VAL A 220 -4.45 -16.74 -13.08
N ARG A 221 -5.34 -15.95 -13.71
CA ARG A 221 -5.12 -15.12 -14.90
C ARG A 221 -5.91 -13.82 -14.71
N ALA A 222 -5.46 -12.72 -15.31
CA ALA A 222 -6.18 -11.45 -15.25
C ALA A 222 -7.62 -11.53 -15.79
N HIS A 223 -7.88 -12.46 -16.71
CA HIS A 223 -9.21 -12.77 -17.22
C HIS A 223 -9.49 -14.27 -17.10
N ASP A 224 -10.67 -14.62 -16.59
CA ASP A 224 -11.15 -16.00 -16.43
C ASP A 224 -12.60 -16.05 -16.91
N ALA A 225 -12.83 -16.75 -18.03
CA ALA A 225 -14.12 -16.80 -18.71
C ALA A 225 -15.19 -17.57 -17.91
N ASP A 226 -14.77 -18.47 -17.02
CA ASP A 226 -15.65 -19.33 -16.23
C ASP A 226 -15.96 -18.74 -14.85
N ASN A 227 -15.43 -17.55 -14.52
CA ASN A 227 -15.52 -16.94 -13.21
C ASN A 227 -16.66 -15.90 -13.13
N LEU A 228 -17.88 -16.35 -13.41
CA LEU A 228 -19.15 -15.61 -13.38
C LEU A 228 -19.71 -15.39 -11.96
N TRP A 229 -18.87 -15.42 -10.91
CA TRP A 229 -19.36 -15.10 -9.58
C TRP A 229 -19.63 -13.60 -9.51
N ASN A 230 -20.90 -13.25 -9.23
CA ASN A 230 -21.27 -11.88 -8.94
C ASN A 230 -20.54 -11.48 -7.66
N ASP A 231 -19.50 -10.66 -7.78
CA ASP A 231 -18.81 -10.03 -6.64
C ASP A 231 -19.69 -8.92 -6.06
N ILE A 232 -20.91 -9.27 -5.64
CA ILE A 232 -21.83 -8.31 -5.04
C ILE A 232 -21.17 -7.82 -3.76
N CYS A 233 -20.77 -6.55 -3.74
CA CYS A 233 -20.39 -5.91 -2.49
C CYS A 233 -21.62 -5.91 -1.57
N LEU A 234 -21.57 -6.77 -0.56
CA LEU A 234 -22.58 -6.82 0.49
C LEU A 234 -22.27 -5.82 1.61
N PHE A 235 -21.82 -4.60 1.26
CA PHE A 235 -21.79 -3.51 2.23
C PHE A 235 -23.22 -3.32 2.75
N ASN A 236 -23.42 -3.52 4.06
CA ASN A 236 -24.74 -3.59 4.71
C ASN A 236 -25.70 -4.70 4.21
N ARG A 237 -25.18 -5.73 3.53
CA ARG A 237 -25.97 -6.91 3.10
C ARG A 237 -25.35 -8.23 3.57
N GLY A 238 -24.41 -8.17 4.52
CA GLY A 238 -23.84 -9.36 5.14
C GLY A 238 -24.90 -10.14 5.93
N SER A 239 -24.73 -11.45 6.03
CA SER A 239 -25.64 -12.37 6.71
C SER A 239 -24.96 -13.19 7.81
N GLU A 240 -23.63 -13.19 7.87
CA GLU A 240 -22.85 -13.75 8.97
C GLU A 240 -22.28 -12.63 9.85
N PRO A 241 -22.34 -12.72 11.19
CA PRO A 241 -21.66 -11.78 12.06
C PRO A 241 -20.15 -11.78 11.77
N ILE A 242 -19.55 -10.58 11.79
CA ILE A 242 -18.10 -10.49 11.71
C ILE A 242 -17.46 -11.17 12.93
N ARG A 243 -16.33 -11.86 12.73
CA ARG A 243 -15.59 -12.45 13.85
C ARG A 243 -15.08 -11.33 14.75
N GLU A 244 -15.16 -11.52 16.05
CA GLU A 244 -14.73 -10.52 17.04
C GLU A 244 -13.27 -10.09 16.83
N GLN A 245 -12.39 -11.05 16.53
CA GLN A 245 -10.98 -10.80 16.20
C GLN A 245 -10.78 -9.91 14.97
N ASP A 246 -11.61 -10.03 13.93
CA ASP A 246 -11.52 -9.23 12.70
C ASP A 246 -12.03 -7.81 12.97
N ALA A 247 -13.12 -7.68 13.73
CA ALA A 247 -13.60 -6.38 14.20
C ALA A 247 -12.55 -5.67 15.06
N ALA A 248 -11.89 -6.41 15.96
CA ALA A 248 -10.81 -5.87 16.78
C ALA A 248 -9.61 -5.43 15.93
N ALA A 249 -9.24 -6.19 14.89
CA ALA A 249 -8.18 -5.80 13.95
C ALA A 249 -8.51 -4.48 13.24
N MET A 250 -9.71 -4.35 12.66
CA MET A 250 -10.13 -3.10 12.02
C MET A 250 -10.11 -1.91 13.00
N ARG A 251 -10.58 -2.09 14.24
CA ARG A 251 -10.54 -1.05 15.27
C ARG A 251 -9.10 -0.63 15.57
N ARG A 252 -8.19 -1.59 15.77
CA ARG A 252 -6.76 -1.31 16.04
C ARG A 252 -6.14 -0.53 14.89
N LYS A 253 -6.34 -0.98 13.64
CA LYS A 253 -5.79 -0.32 12.46
C LYS A 253 -6.30 1.13 12.31
N ILE A 254 -7.61 1.35 12.48
CA ILE A 254 -8.20 2.70 12.44
C ILE A 254 -7.60 3.59 13.53
N ASN A 255 -7.58 3.11 14.77
CA ASN A 255 -7.08 3.91 15.89
C ASN A 255 -5.60 4.27 15.70
N SER A 256 -4.75 3.28 15.42
CA SER A 256 -3.32 3.49 15.15
C SER A 256 -3.11 4.49 14.01
N ALA A 257 -3.82 4.34 12.88
CA ALA A 257 -3.67 5.27 11.77
C ALA A 257 -4.07 6.71 12.14
N VAL A 258 -5.09 6.90 12.97
CA VAL A 258 -5.49 8.24 13.42
C VAL A 258 -4.50 8.79 14.45
N ASP A 259 -4.01 7.98 15.40
CA ASP A 259 -3.01 8.38 16.38
C ASP A 259 -1.74 8.89 15.68
N ILE A 260 -1.23 8.11 14.73
CA ILE A 260 -0.05 8.47 13.92
C ILE A 260 -0.30 9.77 13.15
N ALA A 261 -1.52 9.97 12.60
CA ALA A 261 -1.85 11.20 11.89
C ALA A 261 -1.81 12.42 12.81
N ILE A 262 -2.37 12.30 14.03
CA ILE A 262 -2.36 13.38 15.03
C ILE A 262 -0.92 13.72 15.43
N GLU A 263 -0.10 12.71 15.72
CA GLU A 263 1.31 12.90 16.08
C GLU A 263 2.12 13.57 14.97
N LEU A 264 1.94 13.13 13.73
CA LEU A 264 2.62 13.75 12.58
C LEU A 264 2.20 15.21 12.36
N GLU A 265 0.92 15.54 12.54
CA GLU A 265 0.45 16.91 12.43
C GLU A 265 0.99 17.81 13.57
N ALA A 266 1.13 17.27 14.78
CA ALA A 266 1.78 17.97 15.89
C ALA A 266 3.27 18.22 15.59
N ALA A 267 4.02 17.21 15.15
CA ALA A 267 5.44 17.31 14.83
C ALA A 267 5.72 18.28 13.66
N LYS A 268 4.84 18.33 12.66
CA LYS A 268 4.91 19.32 11.57
C LYS A 268 4.74 20.75 12.07
N LYS A 269 3.80 20.99 12.99
CA LYS A 269 3.57 22.31 13.60
C LYS A 269 4.79 22.76 14.40
N GLU A 270 5.36 21.88 15.23
CA GLU A 270 6.57 22.16 16.00
C GLU A 270 7.77 22.49 15.11
N SER A 271 8.02 21.68 14.07
CA SER A 271 9.09 21.92 13.10
C SER A 271 8.94 23.28 12.42
N LYS A 272 7.70 23.66 12.07
CA LYS A 272 7.41 24.97 11.46
C LYS A 272 7.71 26.12 12.42
N ILE A 273 7.32 26.01 13.70
CA ILE A 273 7.60 27.02 14.73
C ILE A 273 9.11 27.24 14.89
N ILE A 274 9.89 26.16 14.98
CA ILE A 274 11.35 26.21 15.11
C ILE A 274 11.98 26.92 13.90
N THR A 275 11.54 26.60 12.67
CA THR A 275 12.08 27.25 11.45
C THR A 275 11.68 28.72 11.29
N THR A 276 10.63 29.18 11.95
CA THR A 276 10.15 30.58 11.87
C THR A 276 10.69 31.49 12.97
N THR A 277 11.41 30.95 13.95
CA THR A 277 12.03 31.76 15.00
C THR A 277 13.27 32.45 14.41
N PRO A 278 13.36 33.80 14.36
CA PRO A 278 14.52 34.46 13.80
C PRO A 278 15.74 34.12 14.66
N ALA A 279 16.85 33.74 14.01
CA ALA A 279 18.14 33.69 14.67
C ALA A 279 18.39 35.07 15.30
N MET A 280 18.32 35.17 16.63
CA MET A 280 18.80 36.35 17.33
C MET A 280 20.28 36.47 17.02
N GLY A 281 20.62 37.44 16.17
CA GLY A 281 21.99 37.74 15.77
C GLY A 281 22.87 38.02 16.98
N LEU A 282 24.03 37.36 17.00
CA LEU A 282 25.22 37.78 17.73
C LEU A 282 26.05 38.67 16.81
#